data_AF-A0A377VYQ6-F1
#
_entry.id   AF-A0A377VYQ6-F1
#
_cell.length_a   1.000
_cell.length_b   1.000
_cell.length_c   1.000
_cell.angle_alpha   90.00
_cell.angle_beta   90.00
_cell.angle_gamma   90.00
#
_symmetry.space_group_name_H-M   'P 1'
#
loop_
_entity.id
_entity.type
_entity.pdbx_description
1 polymer ?
#
loop_
_entity_poly.entity_id
_entity_poly.type
_entity_poly.pdbx_seq_one_letter_code
_entity_poly.pdbx_strand_id
1 'polypeptide(L)' 'MKTPLITREGYEKLKQEMDYLWRQERPEVTKKVTWAASLGDRSENADYQYNKKRLREIDRRVAI' A
#
# COMPACT_ATOMS: atom_id res chain seq x y z
N MET A 1 27.25 -1.34 6.18
CA MET A 1 26.53 -1.72 4.94
C MET A 1 25.74 -2.98 5.20
N LYS A 2 24.49 -3.08 4.71
CA LYS A 2 23.75 -4.35 4.76
C LYS A 2 24.25 -5.25 3.62
N THR A 3 24.45 -6.52 3.90
CA THR A 3 24.88 -7.51 2.91
C THR A 3 23.72 -7.81 1.95
N PRO A 4 23.90 -7.75 0.62
CA PRO A 4 22.83 -7.97 -0.36
C PRO A 4 22.52 -9.46 -0.58
N LEU A 5 22.69 -10.30 0.44
CA LEU A 5 22.42 -11.73 0.36
C LEU A 5 21.04 -12.03 0.94
N ILE A 6 20.23 -12.75 0.17
CA ILE A 6 18.92 -13.22 0.58
C ILE A 6 18.79 -14.70 0.22
N THR A 7 18.08 -15.47 1.06
CA THR A 7 17.74 -16.85 0.73
C THR A 7 16.71 -16.89 -0.40
N ARG A 8 16.65 -17.99 -1.14
CA ARG A 8 15.67 -18.16 -2.22
C ARG A 8 14.23 -18.02 -1.71
N GLU A 9 13.92 -18.63 -0.57
CA GLU A 9 12.62 -18.54 0.08
C GLU A 9 12.29 -17.09 0.51
N GLY A 10 13.28 -16.36 1.04
CA GLY A 10 13.11 -14.96 1.41
C GLY A 10 12.79 -14.08 0.19
N TYR A 11 13.46 -14.33 -0.93
CA TYR A 11 13.19 -13.65 -2.19
C TYR A 11 11.77 -13.95 -2.71
N GLU A 12 11.34 -15.21 -2.67
CA GLU A 12 10.00 -15.60 -3.12
C GLU A 12 8.90 -14.97 -2.28
N LYS A 13 9.08 -14.90 -0.96
CA LYS A 13 8.15 -14.20 -0.05
C LYS A 13 8.07 -12.71 -0.37
N LEU A 14 9.21 -12.03 -0.55
CA LEU A 14 9.22 -10.61 -0.90
C LEU A 14 8.58 -10.35 -2.26
N LYS A 15 8.80 -11.24 -3.24
CA LYS A 15 8.19 -11.14 -4.56
C LYS A 15 6.67 -11.30 -4.47
N GLN A 16 6.18 -12.30 -3.74
CA GLN A 16 4.75 -12.51 -3.51
C GLN A 16 4.10 -11.32 -2.78
N GLU A 17 4.77 -10.80 -1.74
CA GLU A 17 4.33 -9.61 -1.02
C GLU A 17 4.22 -8.41 -1.96
N MET A 18 5.25 -8.16 -2.77
CA MET A 18 5.25 -7.08 -3.76
C MET A 18 4.13 -7.23 -4.79
N ASP A 19 3.96 -8.42 -5.36
CA ASP A 19 2.90 -8.69 -6.34
C ASP A 19 1.51 -8.49 -5.74
N TYR A 20 1.30 -8.92 -4.49
CA TYR A 20 0.04 -8.71 -3.77
C TYR A 20 -0.23 -7.23 -3.51
N LEU A 21 0.75 -6.52 -2.93
CA LEU A 21 0.62 -5.09 -2.63
C LEU A 21 0.31 -4.27 -3.89
N TRP A 22 0.98 -4.58 -5.01
CA TRP A 22 0.81 -3.83 -6.24
C TRP A 22 -0.48 -4.16 -7.01
N ARG A 23 -0.82 -5.45 -7.13
CA ARG A 23 -1.92 -5.90 -8.00
C ARG A 23 -3.27 -5.97 -7.29
N GLN A 24 -3.26 -6.16 -5.97
CA GLN A 24 -4.48 -6.36 -5.18
C GLN A 24 -4.71 -5.16 -4.25
N GLU A 25 -3.84 -4.98 -3.26
CA GLU A 25 -4.12 -4.07 -2.14
C GLU A 25 -4.12 -2.59 -2.56
N ARG A 26 -3.12 -2.15 -3.35
CA ARG A 26 -3.02 -0.76 -3.78
C ARG A 26 -4.22 -0.29 -4.62
N PRO A 27 -4.68 -1.04 -5.65
CA PRO A 27 -5.92 -0.70 -6.36
C PRO A 27 -7.14 -0.63 -5.46
N GLU A 28 -7.29 -1.57 -4.51
CA GLU A 28 -8.43 -1.58 -3.58
C GLU A 28 -8.43 -0.36 -2.65
N VAL A 29 -7.28 -0.05 -2.05
CA VAL A 29 -7.14 1.13 -1.20
C VAL A 29 -7.39 2.41 -2.00
N THR A 30 -6.93 2.49 -3.24
CA THR A 30 -7.19 3.64 -4.13
C THR A 30 -8.68 3.84 -4.39
N LYS A 31 -9.42 2.75 -4.63
CA LYS A 31 -10.89 2.79 -4.77
C LYS A 31 -11.54 3.30 -3.48
N LYS A 32 -11.11 2.81 -2.31
CA LYS A 32 -11.62 3.26 -1.00
C LYS A 32 -11.33 4.74 -0.74
N VAL A 33 -10.13 5.23 -1.05
CA VAL A 33 -9.78 6.66 -0.96
C VAL A 33 -10.68 7.50 -1.86
N THR A 34 -10.91 7.04 -3.10
CA THR A 34 -11.75 7.75 -4.07
C THR A 34 -13.19 7.80 -3.61
N TRP A 35 -13.72 6.68 -3.10
CA TRP A 35 -15.04 6.60 -2.51
C TRP A 35 -15.17 7.53 -1.30
N ALA A 36 -14.27 7.43 -0.33
CA ALA A 36 -14.27 8.29 0.84
C ALA A 36 -14.17 9.79 0.48
N ALA A 37 -13.42 10.14 -0.57
CA ALA A 37 -13.30 11.50 -1.08
C ALA A 37 -14.61 12.05 -1.68
N SER A 38 -15.57 11.19 -2.05
CA SER A 38 -16.89 11.58 -2.54
C SER A 38 -17.94 11.79 -1.43
N LEU A 39 -17.67 11.31 -0.21
CA LEU A 39 -18.63 11.30 0.90
C LEU A 39 -18.65 12.58 1.74
N GLY A 40 -17.82 13.58 1.44
CA GLY A 40 -17.84 14.86 2.15
C GLY A 40 -16.46 15.48 2.30
N ASP A 41 -16.31 16.28 3.35
CA ASP A 41 -15.06 16.97 3.64
C ASP A 41 -13.95 15.98 4.00
N ARG A 42 -12.80 16.12 3.33
CA ARG A 42 -11.67 15.20 3.45
C ARG A 42 -10.94 15.32 4.79
N SER A 43 -11.00 16.47 5.45
CA SER A 43 -10.34 16.72 6.73
C SER A 43 -11.10 16.06 7.89
N GLU A 44 -12.43 16.00 7.80
CA GLU A 44 -13.30 15.40 8.82
C GLU A 44 -13.55 13.90 8.58
N ASN A 45 -13.41 13.44 7.34
CA ASN A 45 -13.64 12.03 6.99
C ASN A 45 -12.48 11.12 7.46
N ALA A 46 -12.72 10.39 8.54
CA ALA A 46 -11.77 9.44 9.12
C ALA A 46 -11.35 8.32 8.15
N ASP A 47 -12.29 7.79 7.34
CA ASP A 47 -12.00 6.77 6.34
C ASP A 47 -11.06 7.28 5.26
N TYR A 48 -11.24 8.53 4.83
CA TYR A 48 -10.33 9.15 3.87
C TYR A 48 -8.91 9.25 4.44
N GLN A 49 -8.77 9.77 5.66
CA GLN A 49 -7.47 9.93 6.31
C GLN A 49 -6.77 8.58 6.49
N TYR A 50 -7.50 7.56 6.97
CA TYR A 50 -6.97 6.22 7.16
C TYR A 50 -6.53 5.57 5.85
N ASN A 51 -7.40 5.52 4.84
CA ASN A 51 -7.07 4.89 3.56
C ASN A 51 -5.93 5.63 2.85
N LYS A 52 -5.85 6.95 3.00
CA LYS A 52 -4.74 7.74 2.45
C LYS A 52 -3.41 7.48 3.17
N LYS A 53 -3.43 7.26 4.48
CA LYS A 53 -2.25 6.80 5.23
C LYS A 53 -1.82 5.41 4.76
N ARG A 54 -2.76 4.47 4.62
CA ARG A 54 -2.47 3.11 4.14
C ARG A 54 -1.87 3.11 2.73
N LEU A 55 -2.41 3.94 1.83
CA LEU A 55 -1.86 4.08 0.47
C LEU A 55 -0.38 4.49 0.50
N ARG A 56 -0.02 5.47 1.35
CA ARG A 56 1.38 5.90 1.53
C ARG A 56 2.27 4.82 2.14
N GLU A 57 1.75 4.00 3.04
CA GLU A 57 2.50 2.86 3.60
C GLU A 57 2.82 1.84 2.52
N ILE A 58 1.85 1.54 1.63
CA ILE A 58 2.04 0.65 0.50
C ILE A 58 3.05 1.23 -0.48
N ASP A 59 2.91 2.50 -0.87
CA ASP A 59 3.84 3.17 -1.78
C ASP A 59 5.28 3.16 -1.22
N ARG A 60 5.46 3.41 0.08
CA ARG A 60 6.76 3.30 0.76
C ARG A 60 7.32 1.87 0.76
N ARG A 61 6.47 0.86 0.91
CA ARG A 61 6.87 -0.55 0.90
C ARG A 61 7.30 -1.00 -0.49
N VAL A 62 6.65 -0.48 -1.52
CA VAL A 62 6.96 -0.74 -2.94
C VAL A 62 8.11 0.15 -3.44
N ALA A 63 8.43 1.23 -2.72
CA ALA A 63 9.45 2.24 -3.05
C ALA A 63 9.15 3.01 -4.35
N ILE A 64 7.91 3.52 -4.46
CA ILE A 64 7.43 4.45 -5.50
C ILE A 64 7.25 5.85 -4.91
#